data_AF-A0A534FDH1-F1
#
_entry.id   AF-A0A534FDH1-F1
#
_cell.length_a   1.000
_cell.length_b   1.000
_cell.length_c   1.000
_cell.angle_alpha   90.00
_cell.angle_beta   90.00
_cell.angle_gamma   90.00
#
_symmetry.space_group_name_H-M   'P 1'
#
loop_
_entity.id
_entity.type
_entity.pdbx_description
1 polymer ?
#
loop_
_entity_poly.entity_id
_entity_poly.type
_entity_poly.pdbx_seq_one_letter_code
_entity_poly.pdbx_strand_id
1 'polypeptide(L)'
;MRRFTSCSNRRREAPFARGDRGVGTPLVLAFACMLPLTVNAAVVANPLCPAETALYDPGNGQDISVPSGYVVSVFASGLNFPTGIAFRATNGVNFEVYVLESGHGLPAGNNCNDEAVFQQRFPGQANPFTPDIRVFSRNGRLLRTLGKPTDATTATGGNNVLQPHGPAVDIAFENGLQGGRLFGSDSNQATHAHNGQNNSSRIVIIDPQSGAVTPFISNLPTGDHPTEEFAFKGGWIYWSQGSTTNSGVVGLDNGGGQNQPDIPCQDIVLSQNVFDSGNGVKSSGYSPFGVAQPGATVKAFTGATYKGVCDGAILRARLDASDPSSTIQPYSWGYRNGFALRFAPQNHVLKGALVVGENGPDERGARPSNGAPDAMHIARQNDDGTPDYHGWPDRYGFLASAQHVFDPV
;
A
#
# COMPACT_ATOMS: atom_id res chain seq x y z
N MET A 1 29.95 44.38 16.03
CA MET A 1 31.28 44.28 16.71
C MET A 1 31.55 42.79 16.89
N ARG A 2 32.59 42.13 16.38
CA ARG A 2 33.96 42.52 16.02
C ARG A 2 34.35 41.98 14.63
N ARG A 3 35.22 42.74 13.96
CA ARG A 3 36.00 42.40 12.75
C ARG A 3 37.29 41.64 13.14
N PHE A 4 38.00 41.19 12.09
CA PHE A 4 39.46 40.99 11.87
C PHE A 4 39.76 39.56 11.38
N THR A 5 39.93 39.31 10.07
CA THR A 5 41.07 39.51 9.12
C THR A 5 42.07 38.35 9.05
N SER A 6 42.20 37.80 7.84
CA SER A 6 43.41 37.52 7.03
C SER A 6 44.73 37.09 7.68
N CYS A 7 45.31 35.99 7.15
CA CYS A 7 46.74 35.85 6.80
C CYS A 7 46.91 34.59 5.91
N SER A 8 47.17 34.71 4.60
CA SER A 8 48.49 34.85 3.94
C SER A 8 49.34 33.57 3.87
N ASN A 9 49.50 33.10 2.63
CA ASN A 9 50.50 32.19 2.04
C ASN A 9 51.86 32.08 2.76
N ARG A 10 52.42 30.86 2.80
CA ARG A 10 53.85 30.60 2.56
C ARG A 10 54.08 29.29 1.80
N ARG A 11 54.58 29.44 0.58
CA ARG A 11 55.30 28.40 -0.18
C ARG A 11 56.61 28.07 0.53
N ARG A 12 57.04 26.82 0.44
CA ARG A 12 58.45 26.40 0.57
C ARG A 12 58.81 25.56 -0.65
N GLU A 13 59.65 26.11 -1.51
CA GLU A 13 60.63 25.38 -2.34
C GLU A 13 61.81 25.02 -1.40
N ALA A 14 62.67 24.00 -1.58
CA ALA A 14 63.31 23.38 -2.76
C ALA A 14 63.90 22.00 -2.30
N PRO A 15 64.87 21.32 -2.99
CA PRO A 15 65.41 21.47 -4.34
C PRO A 15 65.53 20.16 -5.16
N PHE A 16 65.89 20.37 -6.43
CA PHE A 16 66.31 19.42 -7.46
C PHE A 16 67.41 18.42 -7.05
N ALA A 17 67.29 17.17 -7.53
CA ALA A 17 68.40 16.27 -7.81
C ALA A 17 68.20 15.63 -9.19
N ARG A 18 69.26 15.64 -10.01
CA ARG A 18 69.35 15.02 -11.35
C ARG A 18 69.54 13.51 -11.25
N GLY A 19 68.96 12.75 -12.18
CA GLY A 19 69.37 11.38 -12.46
C GLY A 19 68.51 10.67 -13.50
N ASP A 20 69.12 10.44 -14.67
CA ASP A 20 68.84 9.40 -15.67
C ASP A 20 67.63 9.45 -16.62
N ARG A 21 68.02 9.45 -17.91
CA ARG A 21 67.18 9.29 -19.10
C ARG A 21 66.82 7.81 -19.26
N GLY A 22 65.54 7.49 -19.06
CA GLY A 22 64.92 6.26 -19.56
C GLY A 22 63.90 6.61 -20.65
N VAL A 23 64.12 6.11 -21.86
CA VAL A 23 63.13 6.15 -22.95
C VAL A 23 61.99 5.21 -22.57
N GLY A 24 60.84 5.76 -22.18
CA GLY A 24 59.64 5.03 -21.85
C GLY A 24 58.44 5.62 -22.59
N THR A 25 57.85 4.82 -23.46
CA THR A 25 56.61 5.04 -24.21
C THR A 25 55.51 5.59 -23.30
N PRO A 26 54.76 6.65 -23.66
CA PRO A 26 53.67 7.12 -22.82
C PRO A 26 52.51 6.13 -22.94
N LEU A 27 52.38 5.24 -21.95
CA LEU A 27 51.15 4.50 -21.73
C LEU A 27 50.13 5.53 -21.21
N VAL A 28 49.29 6.05 -22.10
CA VAL A 28 48.13 6.86 -21.73
C VAL A 28 47.19 5.93 -20.96
N LEU A 29 47.30 5.90 -19.63
CA LEU A 29 46.23 5.42 -18.78
C LEU A 29 45.06 6.40 -18.99
N ALA A 30 44.10 6.00 -19.82
CA ALA A 30 42.79 6.60 -19.82
C ALA A 30 42.18 6.36 -18.43
N PHE A 31 42.29 7.35 -17.56
CA PHE A 31 41.41 7.49 -16.41
C PHE A 31 40.01 7.63 -17.00
N ALA A 32 39.30 6.51 -17.10
CA ALA A 32 37.86 6.54 -17.28
C ALA A 32 37.29 7.18 -16.01
N CYS A 33 37.16 8.51 -16.03
CA CYS A 33 36.28 9.21 -15.12
C CYS A 33 34.90 8.55 -15.29
N MET A 34 34.54 7.69 -14.34
CA MET A 34 33.14 7.37 -14.11
C MET A 34 32.51 8.69 -13.66
N LEU A 35 32.06 9.48 -14.63
CA LEU A 35 31.19 10.60 -14.36
C LEU A 35 29.98 10.01 -13.64
N PRO A 36 29.65 10.46 -12.42
CA PRO A 36 28.39 10.09 -11.81
C PRO A 36 27.29 10.46 -12.82
N LEU A 37 26.42 9.51 -13.13
CA LEU A 37 25.22 9.78 -13.90
C LEU A 37 24.42 10.81 -13.11
N THR A 38 24.58 12.09 -13.45
CA THR A 38 23.74 13.15 -12.93
C THR A 38 22.37 12.94 -13.54
N VAL A 39 21.46 12.34 -12.77
CA VAL A 39 20.05 12.34 -13.11
C VAL A 39 19.58 13.78 -12.91
N ASN A 40 19.46 14.52 -14.02
CA ASN A 40 19.05 15.92 -13.96
C ASN A 40 17.55 16.00 -13.68
N ALA A 41 17.16 16.99 -12.88
CA ALA A 41 15.77 17.36 -12.71
C ALA A 41 15.10 17.59 -14.08
N ALA A 42 13.96 16.95 -14.32
CA ALA A 42 13.19 17.06 -15.56
C ALA A 42 11.78 17.55 -15.25
N VAL A 43 11.26 18.46 -16.08
CA VAL A 43 9.83 18.77 -16.06
C VAL A 43 9.12 17.66 -16.81
N VAL A 44 8.32 16.86 -16.10
CA VAL A 44 7.49 15.80 -16.68
C VAL A 44 6.06 16.30 -16.76
N ALA A 45 5.35 15.92 -17.83
CA ALA A 45 3.96 16.27 -18.06
C ALA A 45 3.09 15.02 -17.99
N ASN A 46 1.90 15.15 -17.41
CA ASN A 46 0.91 14.08 -17.45
C ASN A 46 0.42 13.86 -18.90
N PRO A 47 0.44 12.63 -19.45
CA PRO A 47 0.01 12.38 -20.82
C PRO A 47 -1.45 12.73 -21.13
N LEU A 48 -2.36 12.57 -20.16
CA LEU A 48 -3.76 12.95 -20.29
C LEU A 48 -3.98 14.44 -20.09
N CYS A 49 -3.15 15.06 -19.23
CA CYS A 49 -3.23 16.47 -18.86
C CYS A 49 -1.89 17.18 -19.05
N PRO A 50 -1.50 17.55 -20.28
CA PRO A 50 -0.15 18.06 -20.56
C PRO A 50 0.20 19.39 -19.88
N ALA A 51 -0.80 20.14 -19.39
CA ALA A 51 -0.60 21.35 -18.61
C ALA A 51 -0.21 21.06 -17.15
N GLU A 52 -0.55 19.88 -16.64
CA GLU A 52 -0.14 19.40 -15.32
C GLU A 52 1.29 18.88 -15.42
N THR A 53 2.22 19.67 -14.90
CA THR A 53 3.66 19.35 -14.94
C THR A 53 4.24 19.27 -13.53
N ALA A 54 5.19 18.37 -13.34
CA ALA A 54 5.92 18.23 -12.09
C ALA A 54 7.42 18.32 -12.36
N LEU A 55 8.14 18.99 -11.45
CA LEU A 55 9.60 18.88 -11.42
C LEU A 55 9.96 17.52 -10.82
N TYR A 56 10.41 16.62 -11.66
CA TYR A 56 10.93 15.32 -11.25
C TYR A 56 12.44 15.42 -11.03
N ASP A 57 12.85 15.50 -9.77
CA ASP A 57 14.25 15.37 -9.35
C ASP A 57 14.34 14.22 -8.34
N PRO A 58 14.80 13.02 -8.75
CA PRO A 58 14.90 11.89 -7.83
C PRO A 58 16.04 12.06 -6.81
N GLY A 59 16.87 13.10 -6.94
CA GLY A 59 17.99 13.38 -6.04
C GLY A 59 18.98 12.21 -5.90
N ASN A 60 19.74 12.24 -4.81
CA ASN A 60 20.65 11.18 -4.36
C ASN A 60 20.32 10.72 -2.93
N GLY A 61 19.09 10.98 -2.48
CA GLY A 61 18.66 10.70 -1.11
C GLY A 61 19.20 11.67 -0.05
N GLN A 62 19.74 12.82 -0.46
CA GLN A 62 20.30 13.83 0.45
C GLN A 62 19.28 14.38 1.46
N ASP A 63 17.99 14.31 1.15
CA ASP A 63 16.89 14.82 1.98
C ASP A 63 16.34 13.76 2.95
N ILE A 64 16.90 12.53 2.94
CA ILE A 64 16.47 11.43 3.79
C ILE A 64 17.35 11.38 5.04
N SER A 65 16.73 11.61 6.20
CA SER A 65 17.40 11.43 7.48
C SER A 65 17.43 9.96 7.87
N VAL A 66 18.64 9.40 8.03
CA VAL A 66 18.85 8.03 8.52
C VAL A 66 19.67 8.02 9.81
N PRO A 67 19.52 7.02 10.70
CA PRO A 67 20.35 6.90 11.90
C PRO A 67 21.84 6.83 11.58
N SER A 68 22.69 7.21 12.55
CA SER A 68 24.15 7.12 12.40
C SER A 68 24.59 5.71 12.00
N GLY A 69 25.43 5.61 10.98
CA GLY A 69 25.93 4.35 10.42
C GLY A 69 25.12 3.81 9.24
N TYR A 70 23.98 4.43 8.92
CA TYR A 70 23.20 4.13 7.71
C TYR A 70 23.52 5.11 6.58
N VAL A 71 23.40 4.65 5.34
CA VAL A 71 23.53 5.47 4.13
C VAL A 71 22.39 5.15 3.19
N VAL A 72 22.01 6.11 2.36
CA VAL A 72 21.02 5.93 1.30
C VAL A 72 21.72 5.66 -0.03
N SER A 73 21.23 4.68 -0.77
CA SER A 73 21.68 4.39 -2.13
C SER A 73 20.48 4.02 -3.00
N VAL A 74 20.41 4.57 -4.20
CA VAL A 74 19.35 4.26 -5.16
C VAL A 74 19.53 2.82 -5.68
N PHE A 75 18.53 1.98 -5.44
CA PHE A 75 18.47 0.62 -6.00
C PHE A 75 17.83 0.60 -7.39
N ALA A 76 16.69 1.28 -7.54
CA ALA A 76 15.96 1.47 -8.80
C ALA A 76 15.25 2.83 -8.77
N SER A 77 14.96 3.39 -9.94
CA SER A 77 14.31 4.70 -10.11
C SER A 77 13.35 4.69 -11.30
N GLY A 78 12.44 5.66 -11.37
CA GLY A 78 11.45 5.74 -12.46
C GLY A 78 10.35 4.68 -12.35
N LEU A 79 10.07 4.23 -11.13
CA LEU A 79 8.91 3.40 -10.80
C LEU A 79 7.64 4.25 -10.80
N ASN A 80 6.51 3.65 -11.12
CA ASN A 80 5.22 4.32 -11.07
C ASN A 80 4.39 3.88 -9.86
N PHE A 81 4.29 4.77 -8.87
CA PHE A 81 3.54 4.55 -7.64
C PHE A 81 3.76 3.17 -6.97
N PRO A 82 5.02 2.85 -6.59
CA PRO A 82 5.34 1.57 -5.96
C PRO A 82 4.73 1.48 -4.55
N THR A 83 4.00 0.41 -4.26
CA THR A 83 3.26 0.20 -3.00
C THR A 83 3.75 -1.03 -2.23
N GLY A 84 4.16 -2.09 -2.93
CA GLY A 84 4.60 -3.34 -2.30
C GLY A 84 5.99 -3.78 -2.75
N ILE A 85 6.72 -4.49 -1.88
CA ILE A 85 8.02 -5.07 -2.21
C ILE A 85 8.21 -6.46 -1.60
N ALA A 86 8.66 -7.42 -2.43
CA ALA A 86 8.99 -8.77 -2.02
C ALA A 86 10.38 -9.21 -2.52
N PHE A 87 10.98 -10.16 -1.81
CA PHE A 87 12.29 -10.71 -2.14
C PHE A 87 12.22 -12.23 -2.25
N ARG A 88 12.96 -12.80 -3.20
CA ARG A 88 13.12 -14.25 -3.35
C ARG A 88 14.55 -14.62 -3.67
N ALA A 89 15.16 -15.47 -2.85
CA ALA A 89 16.46 -16.07 -3.12
C ALA A 89 16.38 -16.96 -4.37
N THR A 90 17.40 -16.89 -5.23
CA THR A 90 17.48 -17.70 -6.45
C THR A 90 18.62 -18.70 -6.39
N ASN A 91 19.84 -18.27 -6.09
CA ASN A 91 20.98 -19.15 -5.85
C ASN A 91 22.09 -18.48 -5.04
N GLY A 92 22.69 -19.22 -4.10
CA GLY A 92 23.78 -18.71 -3.26
C GLY A 92 23.43 -17.38 -2.59
N VAL A 93 24.10 -16.31 -3.00
CA VAL A 93 23.90 -14.94 -2.49
C VAL A 93 22.99 -14.07 -3.37
N ASN A 94 22.39 -14.62 -4.43
CA ASN A 94 21.54 -13.89 -5.36
C ASN A 94 20.05 -13.98 -4.97
N PHE A 95 19.34 -12.89 -5.25
CA PHE A 95 17.91 -12.77 -5.07
C PHE A 95 17.30 -11.90 -6.18
N GLU A 96 16.00 -12.10 -6.39
CA GLU A 96 15.15 -11.20 -7.17
C GLU A 96 14.34 -10.30 -6.23
N VAL A 97 14.09 -9.07 -6.68
CA VAL A 97 13.27 -8.07 -5.99
C VAL A 97 12.02 -7.84 -6.84
N TYR A 98 10.86 -7.97 -6.24
CA TYR A 98 9.56 -7.76 -6.88
C TYR A 98 8.99 -6.48 -6.30
N VAL A 99 8.72 -5.50 -7.16
CA VAL A 99 8.09 -4.24 -6.77
C VAL A 99 6.72 -4.17 -7.42
N LEU A 100 5.67 -4.05 -6.61
CA LEU A 100 4.31 -3.84 -7.08
C LEU A 100 4.09 -2.34 -7.30
N GLU A 101 3.68 -1.99 -8.52
CA GLU A 101 3.21 -0.66 -8.90
C GLU A 101 1.69 -0.66 -8.85
N SER A 102 1.11 0.25 -8.06
CA SER A 102 -0.33 0.25 -7.77
C SER A 102 -1.21 0.68 -8.95
N GLY A 103 -0.63 1.27 -10.00
CA GLY A 103 -1.41 1.91 -11.06
C GLY A 103 -2.20 3.11 -10.53
N HIS A 104 -3.49 3.14 -10.83
CA HIS A 104 -4.42 4.19 -10.41
C HIS A 104 -4.70 4.07 -8.90
N GLY A 105 -4.27 5.08 -8.11
CA GLY A 105 -4.35 5.05 -6.65
C GLY A 105 -5.18 6.17 -6.01
N LEU A 106 -5.02 7.41 -6.48
CA LEU A 106 -5.79 8.58 -6.03
C LEU A 106 -6.40 9.25 -7.26
N PRO A 107 -7.72 9.35 -7.44
CA PRO A 107 -8.29 10.00 -8.61
C PRO A 107 -7.93 11.48 -8.58
N ALA A 108 -7.32 11.94 -9.66
CA ALA A 108 -7.34 13.35 -9.97
C ALA A 108 -8.74 13.63 -10.52
N GLY A 109 -9.57 14.43 -9.82
CA GLY A 109 -10.97 14.72 -10.18
C GLY A 109 -11.23 15.37 -11.56
N ASN A 110 -10.22 15.34 -12.44
CA ASN A 110 -10.13 15.82 -13.80
C ASN A 110 -9.73 14.71 -14.81
N ASN A 111 -9.79 13.43 -14.41
CA ASN A 111 -9.44 12.24 -15.20
C ASN A 111 -7.97 12.17 -15.65
N CYS A 112 -7.05 12.94 -15.06
CA CYS A 112 -5.66 12.98 -15.52
C CYS A 112 -4.88 11.68 -15.30
N ASN A 113 -5.37 10.78 -14.46
CA ASN A 113 -4.77 9.48 -14.22
C ASN A 113 -5.74 8.34 -14.46
N ASP A 114 -6.81 8.58 -15.20
CA ASP A 114 -7.82 7.56 -15.54
C ASP A 114 -7.25 6.59 -16.59
N GLU A 115 -7.11 5.34 -16.19
CA GLU A 115 -6.59 4.25 -16.99
C GLU A 115 -7.47 3.94 -18.21
N ALA A 116 -8.79 4.01 -18.11
CA ALA A 116 -9.69 3.75 -19.23
C ALA A 116 -9.59 4.87 -20.27
N VAL A 117 -9.55 6.13 -19.83
CA VAL A 117 -9.36 7.32 -20.68
C VAL A 117 -7.98 7.26 -21.36
N PHE A 118 -6.92 6.88 -20.63
CA PHE A 118 -5.60 6.67 -21.24
C PHE A 118 -5.65 5.62 -22.33
N GLN A 119 -6.25 4.46 -22.05
CA GLN A 119 -6.33 3.35 -22.99
C GLN A 119 -7.09 3.73 -24.26
N GLN A 120 -8.18 4.50 -24.13
CA GLN A 120 -8.98 4.97 -25.27
C GLN A 120 -8.25 6.01 -26.10
N ARG A 121 -7.50 6.93 -25.47
CA ARG A 121 -6.78 8.01 -26.16
C ARG A 121 -5.49 7.54 -26.81
N PHE A 122 -4.82 6.55 -26.21
CA PHE A 122 -3.53 6.01 -26.65
C PHE A 122 -3.60 4.48 -26.84
N PRO A 123 -4.45 3.99 -27.77
CA PRO A 123 -4.66 2.56 -27.95
C PRO A 123 -3.35 1.86 -28.32
N GLY A 124 -3.09 0.73 -27.66
CA GLY A 124 -1.88 -0.08 -27.87
C GLY A 124 -0.63 0.43 -27.17
N GLN A 125 -0.67 1.60 -26.50
CA GLN A 125 0.43 2.03 -25.64
C GLN A 125 0.34 1.36 -24.26
N ALA A 126 1.50 1.14 -23.64
CA ALA A 126 1.55 0.65 -22.27
C ALA A 126 0.93 1.69 -21.33
N ASN A 127 -0.14 1.30 -20.64
CA ASN A 127 -0.88 2.20 -19.77
C ASN A 127 -0.12 2.43 -18.47
N PRO A 128 0.35 3.65 -18.16
CA PRO A 128 1.05 3.91 -16.92
C PRO A 128 0.11 3.81 -15.72
N PHE A 129 -1.19 4.06 -15.89
CA PHE A 129 -2.16 4.12 -14.79
C PHE A 129 -2.77 2.78 -14.42
N THR A 130 -2.27 1.66 -14.95
CA THR A 130 -2.67 0.32 -14.50
C THR A 130 -1.59 -0.34 -13.66
N PRO A 131 -1.94 -1.23 -12.71
CA PRO A 131 -0.95 -1.93 -11.89
C PRO A 131 0.04 -2.77 -12.70
N ASP A 132 1.24 -2.98 -12.18
CA ASP A 132 2.19 -3.97 -12.69
C ASP A 132 3.16 -4.47 -11.61
N ILE A 133 3.92 -5.52 -11.90
CA ILE A 133 4.99 -5.99 -10.99
C ILE A 133 6.33 -5.93 -11.72
N ARG A 134 7.23 -5.06 -11.25
CA ARG A 134 8.59 -4.91 -11.75
C ARG A 134 9.53 -5.88 -11.03
N VAL A 135 10.18 -6.78 -11.76
CA VAL A 135 11.13 -7.75 -11.19
C VAL A 135 12.55 -7.33 -11.50
N PHE A 136 13.37 -7.13 -10.47
CA PHE A 136 14.76 -6.73 -10.57
C PHE A 136 15.70 -7.84 -10.08
N SER A 137 16.92 -7.84 -10.61
CA SER A 137 18.04 -8.56 -9.99
C SER A 137 18.47 -7.89 -8.68
N ARG A 138 19.27 -8.59 -7.87
CA ARG A 138 19.95 -8.04 -6.68
C ARG A 138 20.73 -6.74 -6.87
N ASN A 139 21.06 -6.36 -8.12
CA ASN A 139 21.81 -5.15 -8.46
C ASN A 139 20.93 -4.07 -9.10
N GLY A 140 19.60 -4.15 -8.99
CA GLY A 140 18.69 -3.13 -9.52
C GLY A 140 18.44 -3.20 -11.03
N ARG A 141 19.02 -4.18 -11.74
CA ARG A 141 18.72 -4.39 -13.17
C ARG A 141 17.33 -5.01 -13.34
N LEU A 142 16.44 -4.35 -14.08
CA LEU A 142 15.13 -4.87 -14.45
C LEU A 142 15.29 -6.17 -15.26
N LEU A 143 14.53 -7.19 -14.89
CA LEU A 143 14.53 -8.52 -15.50
C LEU A 143 13.27 -8.75 -16.32
N ARG A 144 12.09 -8.40 -15.78
CA ARG A 144 10.78 -8.60 -16.40
C ARG A 144 9.69 -7.79 -15.69
N THR A 145 8.54 -7.69 -16.34
CA THR A 145 7.30 -7.12 -15.80
C THR A 145 6.22 -8.19 -15.81
N LEU A 146 5.43 -8.30 -14.74
CA LEU A 146 4.39 -9.33 -14.57
C LEU A 146 3.02 -8.69 -14.31
N GLY A 147 1.95 -9.45 -14.53
CA GLY A 147 0.59 -9.11 -14.09
C GLY A 147 -0.08 -7.90 -14.76
N LYS A 148 0.56 -7.28 -15.77
CA LYS A 148 0.06 -6.06 -16.42
C LYS A 148 -1.32 -6.28 -17.05
N PRO A 149 -2.32 -5.43 -16.75
CA PRO A 149 -3.63 -5.48 -17.41
C PRO A 149 -3.51 -5.24 -18.93
N THR A 150 -4.29 -5.98 -19.69
CA THR A 150 -4.33 -5.89 -21.17
C THR A 150 -5.42 -4.95 -21.68
N ASP A 151 -6.46 -4.71 -20.89
CA ASP A 151 -7.58 -3.84 -21.25
C ASP A 151 -8.16 -3.13 -20.01
N ALA A 152 -7.77 -1.86 -19.85
CA ALA A 152 -8.21 -1.03 -18.73
C ALA A 152 -9.67 -0.55 -18.85
N THR A 153 -10.35 -0.83 -19.96
CA THR A 153 -11.76 -0.45 -20.16
C THR A 153 -12.74 -1.50 -19.60
N THR A 154 -12.22 -2.61 -19.08
CA THR A 154 -13.01 -3.69 -18.47
C THR A 154 -12.62 -3.88 -17.02
N ALA A 155 -13.57 -4.21 -16.15
CA ALA A 155 -13.29 -4.44 -14.74
C ALA A 155 -12.32 -5.62 -14.48
N THR A 156 -12.17 -6.56 -15.42
CA THR A 156 -11.24 -7.68 -15.24
C THR A 156 -9.82 -7.37 -15.69
N GLY A 157 -9.61 -6.32 -16.51
CA GLY A 157 -8.30 -6.00 -17.07
C GLY A 157 -7.83 -6.94 -18.18
N GLY A 158 -8.54 -8.05 -18.42
CA GLY A 158 -8.11 -9.15 -19.27
C GLY A 158 -8.16 -10.51 -18.56
N ASN A 159 -7.42 -11.48 -19.10
CA ASN A 159 -7.33 -12.83 -18.54
C ASN A 159 -6.01 -13.00 -17.79
N ASN A 160 -6.08 -13.54 -16.56
CA ASN A 160 -4.93 -13.83 -15.72
C ASN A 160 -4.00 -12.62 -15.45
N VAL A 161 -4.59 -11.45 -15.20
CA VAL A 161 -3.89 -10.19 -14.94
C VAL A 161 -4.39 -9.55 -13.65
N LEU A 162 -3.67 -8.55 -13.17
CA LEU A 162 -4.15 -7.66 -12.12
C LEU A 162 -5.40 -6.91 -12.60
N GLN A 163 -6.20 -6.44 -11.66
CA GLN A 163 -7.31 -5.53 -11.94
C GLN A 163 -6.76 -4.18 -12.43
N PRO A 164 -7.39 -3.54 -13.44
CA PRO A 164 -6.80 -2.37 -14.07
C PRO A 164 -6.99 -1.06 -13.30
N HIS A 165 -8.08 -0.94 -12.55
CA HIS A 165 -8.47 0.32 -11.89
C HIS A 165 -7.75 0.52 -10.55
N GLY A 166 -7.19 -0.55 -9.98
CA GLY A 166 -6.44 -0.49 -8.73
C GLY A 166 -7.27 -0.06 -7.52
N PRO A 167 -6.60 0.20 -6.39
CA PRO A 167 -5.16 0.01 -6.21
C PRO A 167 -4.77 -1.47 -6.11
N ALA A 168 -3.51 -1.74 -6.43
CA ALA A 168 -2.81 -2.95 -6.01
C ALA A 168 -1.84 -2.57 -4.88
N VAL A 169 -1.93 -3.22 -3.73
CA VAL A 169 -1.33 -2.69 -2.48
C VAL A 169 -0.10 -3.47 -2.05
N ASP A 170 -0.21 -4.77 -1.78
CA ASP A 170 0.88 -5.56 -1.22
C ASP A 170 1.25 -6.74 -2.10
N ILE A 171 2.49 -7.19 -1.95
CA ILE A 171 3.08 -8.34 -2.64
C ILE A 171 4.03 -9.05 -1.68
N ALA A 172 3.85 -10.36 -1.50
CA ALA A 172 4.75 -11.13 -0.65
C ALA A 172 4.78 -12.61 -1.02
N PHE A 173 5.94 -13.23 -0.77
CA PHE A 173 6.09 -14.69 -0.80
C PHE A 173 5.67 -15.30 0.52
N GLU A 174 4.97 -16.43 0.48
CA GLU A 174 4.45 -17.08 1.70
C GLU A 174 5.55 -17.53 2.67
N ASN A 175 6.77 -17.81 2.17
CA ASN A 175 7.95 -18.13 2.99
C ASN A 175 9.01 -17.02 2.95
N GLY A 176 8.61 -15.78 2.70
CA GLY A 176 9.50 -14.62 2.61
C GLY A 176 10.63 -14.85 1.60
N LEU A 177 11.88 -14.60 2.01
CA LEU A 177 13.05 -14.74 1.13
C LEU A 177 13.21 -16.14 0.54
N GLN A 178 12.70 -17.18 1.19
CA GLN A 178 12.78 -18.57 0.70
C GLN A 178 11.84 -18.81 -0.49
N GLY A 179 10.92 -17.89 -0.78
CA GLY A 179 9.96 -18.00 -1.87
C GLY A 179 8.71 -18.81 -1.51
N GLY A 180 8.31 -19.73 -2.39
CA GLY A 180 6.99 -20.37 -2.36
C GLY A 180 6.03 -19.70 -3.33
N ARG A 181 4.73 -19.74 -3.05
CA ARG A 181 3.74 -18.97 -3.80
C ARG A 181 3.93 -17.47 -3.56
N LEU A 182 3.80 -16.69 -4.64
CA LEU A 182 3.79 -15.23 -4.61
C LEU A 182 2.34 -14.78 -4.55
N PHE A 183 2.00 -14.00 -3.54
CA PHE A 183 0.68 -13.41 -3.37
C PHE A 183 0.73 -11.92 -3.66
N GLY A 184 -0.40 -11.38 -4.09
CA GLY A 184 -0.63 -9.95 -4.22
C GLY A 184 -2.04 -9.57 -3.77
N SER A 185 -2.29 -8.30 -3.49
CA SER A 185 -3.63 -7.74 -3.33
C SER A 185 -3.93 -6.73 -4.43
N ASP A 186 -5.14 -6.79 -4.97
CA ASP A 186 -5.65 -5.82 -5.93
C ASP A 186 -7.15 -5.59 -5.79
N SER A 187 -7.63 -4.50 -6.36
CA SER A 187 -9.05 -4.12 -6.36
C SER A 187 -9.37 -3.29 -7.60
N ASN A 188 -10.63 -2.87 -7.76
CA ASN A 188 -11.00 -1.90 -8.79
C ASN A 188 -11.46 -0.54 -8.23
N GLN A 189 -11.46 -0.36 -6.92
CA GLN A 189 -11.98 0.88 -6.35
C GLN A 189 -10.82 1.86 -6.11
N ALA A 190 -10.77 2.90 -6.93
CA ALA A 190 -9.98 4.08 -6.55
C ALA A 190 -10.61 4.74 -5.32
N THR A 191 -9.76 5.22 -4.41
CA THR A 191 -10.19 6.13 -3.32
C THR A 191 -11.05 7.24 -3.93
N HIS A 192 -12.25 7.55 -3.43
CA HIS A 192 -13.11 8.62 -3.97
C HIS A 192 -13.70 8.43 -5.39
N ALA A 193 -13.56 7.28 -6.06
CA ALA A 193 -14.26 7.05 -7.33
C ALA A 193 -15.78 6.92 -7.14
N HIS A 194 -16.56 7.65 -7.96
CA HIS A 194 -18.02 7.65 -7.96
C HIS A 194 -18.62 6.50 -8.79
N ASN A 195 -18.30 5.24 -8.47
CA ASN A 195 -18.79 4.10 -9.25
C ASN A 195 -19.29 2.90 -8.43
N GLY A 196 -19.21 2.93 -7.09
CA GLY A 196 -19.77 1.90 -6.22
C GLY A 196 -19.23 0.50 -6.53
N GLN A 197 -17.94 0.36 -6.82
CA GLN A 197 -17.27 -0.93 -7.07
C GLN A 197 -16.99 -1.68 -5.77
N ASN A 198 -18.08 -1.90 -5.05
CA ASN A 198 -18.19 -2.71 -3.85
C ASN A 198 -17.73 -4.14 -4.12
N ASN A 199 -17.10 -4.74 -3.12
CA ASN A 199 -16.61 -6.12 -3.17
C ASN A 199 -15.67 -6.40 -4.37
N SER A 200 -14.79 -5.47 -4.73
CA SER A 200 -13.89 -5.64 -5.88
C SER A 200 -12.50 -6.16 -5.49
N SER A 201 -12.15 -6.11 -4.21
CA SER A 201 -10.85 -6.51 -3.69
C SER A 201 -10.63 -8.01 -3.81
N ARG A 202 -9.39 -8.38 -4.05
CA ARG A 202 -8.92 -9.75 -4.18
C ARG A 202 -7.58 -9.92 -3.49
N ILE A 203 -7.36 -11.13 -3.01
CA ILE A 203 -6.03 -11.69 -2.81
C ILE A 203 -5.78 -12.63 -3.98
N VAL A 204 -4.66 -12.46 -4.67
CA VAL A 204 -4.30 -13.20 -5.87
C VAL A 204 -3.00 -13.97 -5.68
N ILE A 205 -2.81 -15.04 -6.45
CA ILE A 205 -1.53 -15.72 -6.63
C ILE A 205 -0.96 -15.26 -7.98
N ILE A 206 0.33 -14.90 -7.98
CA ILE A 206 1.07 -14.53 -9.19
C ILE A 206 2.08 -15.62 -9.51
N ASP A 207 2.09 -16.13 -10.74
CA ASP A 207 3.19 -16.96 -11.22
C ASP A 207 4.42 -16.08 -11.48
N PRO A 208 5.54 -16.26 -10.73
CA PRO A 208 6.73 -15.42 -10.87
C PRO A 208 7.51 -15.62 -12.18
N GLN A 209 7.17 -16.63 -12.99
CA GLN A 209 7.74 -16.91 -14.30
C GLN A 209 6.87 -16.39 -15.43
N SER A 210 5.60 -16.82 -15.49
CA SER A 210 4.69 -16.45 -16.58
C SER A 210 4.02 -15.09 -16.37
N GLY A 211 3.92 -14.63 -15.12
CA GLY A 211 3.19 -13.44 -14.74
C GLY A 211 1.67 -13.61 -14.69
N ALA A 212 1.17 -14.84 -14.85
CA ALA A 212 -0.25 -15.15 -14.73
C ALA A 212 -0.75 -14.87 -13.30
N VAL A 213 -1.85 -14.16 -13.19
CA VAL A 213 -2.51 -13.78 -11.93
C VAL A 213 -3.80 -14.58 -11.78
N THR A 214 -3.92 -15.38 -10.72
CA THR A 214 -5.13 -16.15 -10.44
C THR A 214 -5.71 -15.76 -9.09
N PRO A 215 -7.03 -15.55 -8.96
CA PRO A 215 -7.60 -15.23 -7.66
C PRO A 215 -7.42 -16.36 -6.65
N PHE A 216 -6.98 -16.01 -5.45
CA PHE A 216 -6.97 -16.88 -4.28
C PHE A 216 -8.24 -16.68 -3.46
N ILE A 217 -8.58 -15.42 -3.17
CA ILE A 217 -9.86 -15.01 -2.59
C ILE A 217 -10.34 -13.80 -3.40
N SER A 218 -11.55 -13.87 -3.95
CA SER A 218 -12.18 -12.76 -4.70
C SER A 218 -13.29 -12.13 -3.87
N ASN A 219 -13.90 -11.06 -4.39
CA ASN A 219 -15.12 -10.46 -3.85
C ASN A 219 -15.02 -10.03 -2.38
N LEU A 220 -13.83 -9.62 -1.96
CA LEU A 220 -13.60 -9.04 -0.63
C LEU A 220 -14.12 -7.60 -0.61
N PRO A 221 -14.64 -7.12 0.53
CA PRO A 221 -15.16 -5.77 0.70
C PRO A 221 -14.23 -4.71 0.12
N THR A 222 -14.82 -3.68 -0.45
CA THR A 222 -14.05 -2.56 -0.98
C THR A 222 -14.94 -1.33 -0.93
N GLY A 223 -14.37 -0.25 -0.42
CA GLY A 223 -14.98 1.07 -0.40
C GLY A 223 -13.86 2.09 -0.43
N ASP A 224 -13.85 3.01 0.55
CA ASP A 224 -12.75 3.97 0.67
C ASP A 224 -11.38 3.31 0.91
N HIS A 225 -11.35 2.12 1.52
CA HIS A 225 -10.13 1.37 1.79
C HIS A 225 -10.27 -0.10 1.31
N PRO A 226 -9.35 -0.59 0.46
CA PRO A 226 -9.39 -1.94 -0.10
C PRO A 226 -8.78 -3.00 0.84
N THR A 227 -8.51 -4.20 0.30
CA THR A 227 -7.57 -5.14 0.93
C THR A 227 -6.15 -4.57 0.90
N GLU A 228 -5.56 -4.37 2.07
CA GLU A 228 -4.26 -3.73 2.26
C GLU A 228 -3.12 -4.77 2.37
N GLU A 229 -2.14 -4.55 3.25
CA GLU A 229 -1.03 -5.48 3.49
C GLU A 229 -1.46 -6.82 4.12
N PHE A 230 -0.65 -7.86 3.83
CA PHE A 230 -0.80 -9.19 4.39
C PHE A 230 0.51 -9.78 4.93
N ALA A 231 0.36 -10.75 5.83
CA ALA A 231 1.45 -11.47 6.47
C ALA A 231 1.14 -12.97 6.59
N PHE A 232 2.18 -13.80 6.70
CA PHE A 232 2.03 -15.25 6.76
C PHE A 232 2.55 -15.80 8.09
N LYS A 233 1.80 -16.71 8.71
CA LYS A 233 2.26 -17.44 9.91
C LYS A 233 1.47 -18.72 10.13
N GLY A 234 2.18 -19.83 10.33
CA GLY A 234 1.58 -21.09 10.79
C GLY A 234 0.53 -21.68 9.85
N GLY A 235 0.72 -21.57 8.53
CA GLY A 235 -0.23 -22.07 7.53
C GLY A 235 -1.43 -21.13 7.26
N TRP A 236 -1.38 -19.92 7.80
CA TRP A 236 -2.38 -18.88 7.57
C TRP A 236 -1.80 -17.70 6.80
N ILE A 237 -2.63 -17.10 5.96
CA ILE A 237 -2.48 -15.72 5.52
C ILE A 237 -3.34 -14.85 6.45
N TYR A 238 -2.78 -13.73 6.90
CA TYR A 238 -3.46 -12.66 7.63
C TYR A 238 -3.44 -11.43 6.72
N TRP A 239 -4.54 -10.72 6.59
CA TRP A 239 -4.57 -9.48 5.83
C TRP A 239 -5.42 -8.45 6.54
N SER A 240 -5.11 -7.17 6.28
CA SER A 240 -5.99 -6.08 6.65
C SER A 240 -7.03 -5.87 5.56
N GLN A 241 -8.29 -5.90 5.97
CA GLN A 241 -9.43 -5.48 5.18
C GLN A 241 -9.84 -4.10 5.68
N GLY A 242 -9.49 -3.05 4.93
CA GLY A 242 -9.83 -1.67 5.27
C GLY A 242 -11.33 -1.44 5.30
N SER A 243 -11.77 -0.45 6.09
CA SER A 243 -13.18 -0.05 6.23
C SER A 243 -13.72 0.46 4.90
N THR A 244 -14.97 0.12 4.60
CA THR A 244 -15.64 0.59 3.38
C THR A 244 -15.96 2.08 3.42
N THR A 245 -16.03 2.68 4.61
CA THR A 245 -16.25 4.12 4.78
C THR A 245 -15.05 4.86 5.38
N ASN A 246 -14.97 6.17 5.14
CA ASN A 246 -14.00 7.03 5.81
C ASN A 246 -14.28 7.21 7.31
N SER A 247 -15.56 7.25 7.68
CA SER A 247 -16.01 7.77 8.97
C SER A 247 -17.09 6.92 9.64
N GLY A 248 -17.14 5.62 9.40
CA GLY A 248 -18.11 4.70 10.03
C GLY A 248 -19.57 4.90 9.62
N VAL A 249 -19.84 5.73 8.61
CA VAL A 249 -21.17 6.14 8.15
C VAL A 249 -21.10 6.37 6.65
N VAL A 250 -21.97 5.73 5.89
CA VAL A 250 -22.05 5.97 4.44
C VAL A 250 -22.63 7.36 4.18
N GLY A 251 -21.84 8.21 3.54
CA GLY A 251 -22.22 9.53 3.06
C GLY A 251 -21.87 9.79 1.61
N LEU A 252 -22.16 11.01 1.15
CA LEU A 252 -21.83 11.45 -0.21
C LEU A 252 -20.31 11.43 -0.49
N ASP A 253 -19.49 11.41 0.56
CA ASP A 253 -18.04 11.22 0.45
C ASP A 253 -17.66 9.80 0.03
N ASN A 254 -18.49 8.78 0.29
CA ASN A 254 -18.22 7.39 -0.06
C ASN A 254 -18.92 7.05 -1.38
N GLY A 255 -18.25 7.37 -2.49
CA GLY A 255 -18.75 7.09 -3.83
C GLY A 255 -20.09 7.78 -4.15
N GLY A 256 -20.37 8.95 -3.57
CA GLY A 256 -21.66 9.62 -3.73
C GLY A 256 -22.81 8.92 -2.99
N GLY A 257 -22.52 8.15 -1.94
CA GLY A 257 -23.49 7.36 -1.18
C GLY A 257 -23.81 5.99 -1.79
N GLN A 258 -23.07 5.56 -2.81
CA GLN A 258 -23.26 4.26 -3.48
C GLN A 258 -22.40 3.14 -2.89
N ASN A 259 -21.39 3.49 -2.08
CA ASN A 259 -20.56 2.49 -1.41
C ASN A 259 -21.38 1.69 -0.39
N GLN A 260 -21.01 0.43 -0.20
CA GLN A 260 -21.60 -0.40 0.83
C GLN A 260 -21.28 0.13 2.22
N PRO A 261 -22.14 -0.10 3.23
CA PRO A 261 -21.79 0.21 4.61
C PRO A 261 -20.70 -0.70 5.14
N ASP A 262 -20.07 -0.25 6.23
CA ASP A 262 -19.15 -1.09 6.99
C ASP A 262 -19.85 -2.38 7.46
N ILE A 263 -19.06 -3.43 7.64
CA ILE A 263 -19.52 -4.78 7.94
C ILE A 263 -18.91 -5.20 9.30
N PRO A 264 -19.73 -5.41 10.34
CA PRO A 264 -19.18 -5.69 11.67
C PRO A 264 -18.71 -7.15 11.79
N CYS A 265 -17.63 -7.37 12.55
CA CYS A 265 -17.11 -8.73 12.81
C CYS A 265 -17.87 -9.50 13.88
N GLN A 266 -18.65 -8.78 14.71
CA GLN A 266 -19.50 -9.32 15.77
C GLN A 266 -20.88 -8.66 15.70
N ASP A 267 -21.86 -9.21 16.40
CA ASP A 267 -23.16 -8.54 16.53
C ASP A 267 -22.95 -7.21 17.26
N ILE A 268 -23.59 -6.13 16.78
CA ILE A 268 -23.50 -4.80 17.40
C ILE A 268 -24.89 -4.19 17.58
N VAL A 269 -25.01 -3.31 18.56
CA VAL A 269 -26.19 -2.45 18.72
C VAL A 269 -25.80 -1.02 18.39
N LEU A 270 -26.45 -0.44 17.39
CA LEU A 270 -26.21 0.94 16.99
C LEU A 270 -26.63 1.90 18.10
N SER A 271 -25.87 3.00 18.23
CA SER A 271 -26.28 4.10 19.11
C SER A 271 -27.60 4.72 18.64
N GLN A 272 -28.19 5.58 19.48
CA GLN A 272 -29.37 6.38 19.10
C GLN A 272 -29.03 7.53 18.14
N ASN A 273 -27.75 7.72 17.80
CA ASN A 273 -27.31 8.82 16.94
C ASN A 273 -27.57 8.53 15.46
N VAL A 274 -27.88 9.60 14.73
CA VAL A 274 -27.91 9.65 13.27
C VAL A 274 -27.08 10.84 12.81
N PHE A 275 -26.39 10.70 11.69
CA PHE A 275 -25.40 11.69 11.23
C PHE A 275 -25.86 12.30 9.92
N ASP A 276 -25.57 13.59 9.73
CA ASP A 276 -25.72 14.22 8.40
C ASP A 276 -24.68 13.63 7.46
N SER A 277 -25.13 12.83 6.51
CA SER A 277 -24.29 12.12 5.56
C SER A 277 -24.21 12.84 4.22
N GLY A 278 -24.72 14.07 4.15
CA GLY A 278 -24.65 14.97 3.00
C GLY A 278 -26.02 15.54 2.63
N ASN A 279 -26.06 16.84 2.34
CA ASN A 279 -27.28 17.54 1.90
C ASN A 279 -28.51 17.36 2.82
N GLY A 280 -28.30 17.16 4.13
CA GLY A 280 -29.38 16.96 5.10
C GLY A 280 -29.90 15.52 5.18
N VAL A 281 -29.41 14.62 4.33
CA VAL A 281 -29.72 13.19 4.39
C VAL A 281 -29.08 12.60 5.64
N LYS A 282 -29.83 11.76 6.37
CA LYS A 282 -29.38 11.15 7.62
C LYS A 282 -29.12 9.66 7.44
N SER A 283 -27.95 9.21 7.89
CA SER A 283 -27.57 7.80 7.95
C SER A 283 -27.19 7.40 9.39
N SER A 284 -27.43 6.15 9.75
CA SER A 284 -26.80 5.51 10.91
C SER A 284 -25.46 4.87 10.49
N GLY A 285 -24.58 4.57 11.46
CA GLY A 285 -23.40 3.75 11.18
C GLY A 285 -23.77 2.34 10.75
N TYR A 286 -22.88 1.65 10.03
CA TYR A 286 -23.12 0.30 9.48
C TYR A 286 -24.44 0.18 8.68
N SER A 287 -24.96 1.29 8.16
CA SER A 287 -26.23 1.37 7.43
C SER A 287 -26.02 2.02 6.05
N PRO A 288 -26.79 1.63 5.02
CA PRO A 288 -26.72 2.27 3.72
C PRO A 288 -27.00 3.78 3.79
N PHE A 289 -26.58 4.52 2.76
CA PHE A 289 -26.84 5.96 2.65
C PHE A 289 -28.34 6.27 2.78
N GLY A 290 -28.69 7.24 3.62
CA GLY A 290 -30.08 7.66 3.85
C GLY A 290 -30.91 6.72 4.72
N VAL A 291 -30.30 5.69 5.32
CA VAL A 291 -30.98 4.75 6.22
C VAL A 291 -30.63 5.10 7.67
N ALA A 292 -31.64 5.51 8.42
CA ALA A 292 -31.56 5.77 9.86
C ALA A 292 -32.21 4.63 10.66
N GLN A 293 -31.45 4.01 11.55
CA GLN A 293 -31.88 2.86 12.35
C GLN A 293 -31.35 2.95 13.80
N PRO A 294 -31.73 4.00 14.55
CA PRO A 294 -31.21 4.22 15.90
C PRO A 294 -31.58 3.04 16.83
N GLY A 295 -30.59 2.53 17.57
CA GLY A 295 -30.79 1.40 18.49
C GLY A 295 -30.96 0.03 17.83
N ALA A 296 -30.84 -0.07 16.51
CA ALA A 296 -30.99 -1.35 15.82
C ALA A 296 -29.79 -2.27 16.10
N THR A 297 -30.06 -3.57 16.09
CA THR A 297 -29.01 -4.60 16.08
C THR A 297 -28.59 -4.90 14.65
N VAL A 298 -27.29 -4.81 14.36
CA VAL A 298 -26.70 -5.29 13.11
C VAL A 298 -25.97 -6.59 13.41
N LYS A 299 -26.29 -7.64 12.64
CA LYS A 299 -25.67 -8.95 12.82
C LYS A 299 -24.28 -8.98 12.21
N ALA A 300 -23.37 -9.74 12.83
CA ALA A 300 -22.04 -9.98 12.29
C ALA A 300 -22.11 -10.40 10.81
N PHE A 301 -21.20 -9.85 9.99
CA PHE A 301 -21.07 -10.18 8.57
C PHE A 301 -22.27 -9.77 7.69
N THR A 302 -23.20 -8.95 8.19
CA THR A 302 -24.29 -8.42 7.36
C THR A 302 -23.72 -7.58 6.22
N GLY A 303 -24.02 -7.97 4.98
CA GLY A 303 -23.48 -7.32 3.78
C GLY A 303 -22.22 -7.98 3.19
N ALA A 304 -21.66 -9.00 3.86
CA ALA A 304 -20.47 -9.70 3.39
C ALA A 304 -20.77 -10.74 2.30
N THR A 305 -19.82 -10.93 1.38
CA THR A 305 -19.89 -11.99 0.36
C THR A 305 -19.67 -13.39 0.95
N TYR A 306 -18.88 -13.51 2.02
CA TYR A 306 -18.56 -14.78 2.66
C TYR A 306 -18.80 -14.70 4.17
N LYS A 307 -19.05 -15.86 4.78
CA LYS A 307 -19.07 -15.97 6.24
C LYS A 307 -17.68 -15.62 6.80
N GLY A 308 -17.65 -14.86 7.90
CA GLY A 308 -16.40 -14.48 8.55
C GLY A 308 -15.72 -13.26 7.94
N VAL A 309 -16.25 -12.71 6.84
CA VAL A 309 -15.77 -11.46 6.25
C VAL A 309 -16.44 -10.27 6.91
N CYS A 310 -15.62 -9.37 7.41
CA CYS A 310 -15.96 -8.04 7.92
C CYS A 310 -14.89 -7.06 7.43
N ASP A 311 -15.09 -5.77 7.66
CA ASP A 311 -14.13 -4.73 7.30
C ASP A 311 -13.65 -3.94 8.53
N GLY A 312 -12.69 -3.05 8.32
CA GLY A 312 -11.96 -2.42 9.42
C GLY A 312 -11.32 -3.47 10.32
N ALA A 313 -10.74 -4.51 9.71
CA ALA A 313 -10.41 -5.75 10.40
C ALA A 313 -9.13 -6.40 9.87
N ILE A 314 -8.44 -7.13 10.75
CA ILE A 314 -7.48 -8.15 10.36
C ILE A 314 -8.23 -9.47 10.21
N LEU A 315 -8.26 -10.00 9.01
CA LEU A 315 -8.84 -11.31 8.70
C LEU A 315 -7.73 -12.33 8.48
N ARG A 316 -8.08 -13.62 8.57
CA ARG A 316 -7.16 -14.71 8.20
C ARG A 316 -7.86 -15.86 7.50
N ALA A 317 -7.13 -16.59 6.68
CA ALA A 317 -7.60 -17.78 5.96
C ALA A 317 -6.49 -18.84 5.83
N ARG A 318 -6.90 -20.09 5.62
CA ARG A 318 -5.98 -21.22 5.46
C ARG A 318 -5.33 -21.20 4.10
N LEU A 319 -3.99 -21.29 4.09
CA LEU A 319 -3.19 -21.33 2.87
C LEU A 319 -3.33 -22.63 2.08
N ASP A 320 -3.70 -23.72 2.76
CA ASP A 320 -3.79 -25.08 2.25
C ASP A 320 -5.23 -25.54 1.94
N ALA A 321 -6.21 -24.67 2.14
CA ALA A 321 -7.60 -24.96 1.82
C ALA A 321 -7.83 -24.98 0.30
N SER A 322 -8.64 -25.93 -0.17
CA SER A 322 -9.08 -25.97 -1.57
C SER A 322 -10.03 -24.82 -1.92
N ASP A 323 -10.80 -24.35 -0.93
CA ASP A 323 -11.59 -23.12 -0.98
C ASP A 323 -11.20 -22.26 0.23
N PRO A 324 -10.24 -21.33 0.08
CA PRO A 324 -9.79 -20.49 1.17
C PRO A 324 -10.89 -19.55 1.70
N SER A 325 -11.86 -19.17 0.85
CA SER A 325 -12.97 -18.29 1.24
C SER A 325 -13.88 -18.92 2.31
N SER A 326 -13.96 -20.25 2.34
CA SER A 326 -14.69 -21.01 3.37
C SER A 326 -14.01 -21.04 4.74
N THR A 327 -12.74 -20.60 4.82
CA THR A 327 -11.91 -20.65 6.04
C THR A 327 -11.66 -19.30 6.68
N ILE A 328 -12.29 -18.24 6.15
CA ILE A 328 -12.07 -16.88 6.60
C ILE A 328 -12.56 -16.73 8.05
N GLN A 329 -11.72 -16.13 8.88
CA GLN A 329 -12.02 -15.79 10.27
C GLN A 329 -11.53 -14.37 10.57
N PRO A 330 -12.34 -13.55 11.28
CA PRO A 330 -11.83 -12.35 11.92
C PRO A 330 -10.78 -12.71 12.95
N TYR A 331 -9.64 -12.03 12.91
CA TYR A 331 -8.57 -12.18 13.90
C TYR A 331 -8.57 -11.03 14.91
N SER A 332 -8.83 -9.81 14.44
CA SER A 332 -8.88 -8.57 15.21
C SER A 332 -9.67 -7.53 14.40
N TRP A 333 -10.30 -6.53 15.01
CA TRP A 333 -11.11 -5.54 14.29
C TRP A 333 -11.22 -4.19 15.00
N GLY A 334 -11.99 -3.27 14.41
CA GLY A 334 -12.12 -1.91 14.92
C GLY A 334 -10.97 -1.01 14.48
N TYR A 335 -10.54 -1.17 13.23
CA TYR A 335 -9.61 -0.28 12.52
C TYR A 335 -10.37 0.49 11.43
N ARG A 336 -9.88 1.66 11.04
CA ARG A 336 -10.26 2.31 9.78
C ARG A 336 -9.49 1.69 8.62
N ASN A 337 -8.20 1.98 8.54
CA ASN A 337 -7.33 1.47 7.48
C ASN A 337 -6.02 0.95 8.08
N GLY A 338 -6.00 -0.33 8.46
CA GLY A 338 -4.79 -1.02 8.91
C GLY A 338 -3.81 -1.26 7.76
N PHE A 339 -3.18 -0.19 7.26
CA PHE A 339 -2.36 -0.23 6.06
C PHE A 339 -1.12 -1.14 6.18
N ALA A 340 -0.51 -1.24 7.37
CA ALA A 340 0.71 -2.02 7.57
C ALA A 340 0.48 -3.24 8.46
N LEU A 341 1.01 -4.41 8.06
CA LEU A 341 0.80 -5.66 8.82
C LEU A 341 2.06 -6.54 8.88
N ARG A 342 2.63 -6.73 10.07
CA ARG A 342 3.82 -7.58 10.27
C ARG A 342 3.83 -8.31 11.61
N PHE A 343 4.28 -9.57 11.60
CA PHE A 343 4.62 -10.28 12.84
C PHE A 343 5.98 -9.83 13.35
N ALA A 344 6.05 -9.45 14.63
CA ALA A 344 7.32 -9.20 15.29
C ALA A 344 8.18 -10.48 15.36
N PRO A 345 9.51 -10.38 15.34
CA PRO A 345 10.38 -11.53 15.61
C PRO A 345 10.11 -12.13 16.99
N GLN A 346 10.36 -13.44 17.16
CA GLN A 346 10.20 -14.11 18.45
C GLN A 346 11.17 -13.61 19.52
N ASN A 347 12.36 -13.15 19.11
CA ASN A 347 13.35 -12.54 19.98
C ASN A 347 13.15 -11.03 20.19
N HIS A 348 12.06 -10.44 19.66
CA HIS A 348 11.67 -9.06 19.94
C HIS A 348 10.89 -8.98 21.25
N VAL A 349 10.81 -7.79 21.87
CA VAL A 349 10.01 -7.56 23.09
C VAL A 349 8.51 -7.86 22.90
N LEU A 350 8.04 -7.81 21.65
CA LEU A 350 6.67 -8.16 21.24
C LEU A 350 6.47 -9.67 20.98
N LYS A 351 7.51 -10.51 21.12
CA LYS A 351 7.42 -11.99 21.16
C LYS A 351 6.52 -12.63 20.10
N GLY A 352 6.68 -12.25 18.83
CA GLY A 352 5.85 -12.85 17.77
C GLY A 352 4.46 -12.24 17.57
N ALA A 353 4.10 -11.15 18.25
CA ALA A 353 2.80 -10.49 18.11
C ALA A 353 2.59 -9.92 16.70
N LEU A 354 1.33 -9.83 16.28
CA LEU A 354 0.95 -9.19 15.02
C LEU A 354 0.79 -7.68 15.28
N VAL A 355 1.60 -6.88 14.60
CA VAL A 355 1.56 -5.42 14.68
C VAL A 355 0.80 -4.88 13.47
N VAL A 356 -0.13 -3.97 13.74
CA VAL A 356 -0.92 -3.26 12.73
C VAL A 356 -0.54 -1.78 12.77
N GLY A 357 -0.11 -1.21 11.65
CA GLY A 357 -0.06 0.24 11.48
C GLY A 357 -1.35 0.71 10.83
N GLU A 358 -2.02 1.68 11.44
CA GLU A 358 -3.30 2.20 11.00
C GLU A 358 -3.18 3.65 10.55
N ASN A 359 -3.67 3.94 9.34
CA ASN A 359 -3.89 5.30 8.87
C ASN A 359 -5.18 5.84 9.52
N GLY A 360 -5.03 6.93 10.26
CA GLY A 360 -6.13 7.63 10.92
C GLY A 360 -7.14 8.20 9.92
N PRO A 361 -8.31 8.64 10.40
CA PRO A 361 -9.35 9.16 9.52
C PRO A 361 -8.99 10.48 8.87
N ASP A 362 -9.27 10.58 7.58
CA ASP A 362 -9.20 11.85 6.87
C ASP A 362 -10.31 12.80 7.35
N GLU A 363 -10.07 14.10 7.23
CA GLU A 363 -11.01 15.17 7.61
C GLU A 363 -12.20 15.32 6.64
N ARG A 364 -12.98 14.24 6.45
CA ARG A 364 -14.19 14.19 5.64
C ARG A 364 -15.24 13.25 6.25
N GLY A 365 -16.46 13.28 5.70
CA GLY A 365 -17.54 12.39 6.08
C GLY A 365 -18.40 12.94 7.23
N ALA A 366 -19.22 12.08 7.80
CA ALA A 366 -20.32 12.49 8.68
C ALA A 366 -19.94 12.62 10.17
N ARG A 367 -18.78 12.10 10.57
CA ARG A 367 -18.32 12.08 11.97
C ARG A 367 -17.09 12.99 12.17
N PRO A 368 -16.89 13.56 13.38
CA PRO A 368 -15.71 14.38 13.66
C PRO A 368 -14.40 13.58 13.58
N SER A 369 -13.53 13.89 12.62
CA SER A 369 -12.22 13.23 12.43
C SER A 369 -11.00 14.14 12.56
N ASN A 370 -11.20 15.45 12.67
CA ASN A 370 -10.12 16.43 12.71
C ASN A 370 -9.11 16.13 13.82
N GLY A 371 -7.83 16.08 13.45
CA GLY A 371 -6.70 15.89 14.35
C GLY A 371 -6.56 14.47 14.92
N ALA A 372 -7.32 13.49 14.43
CA ALA A 372 -7.12 12.10 14.83
C ALA A 372 -5.77 11.58 14.26
N PRO A 373 -4.90 10.99 15.09
CA PRO A 373 -3.60 10.54 14.64
C PRO A 373 -3.68 9.17 13.96
N ASP A 374 -2.66 8.86 13.17
CA ASP A 374 -2.29 7.48 12.84
C ASP A 374 -1.94 6.71 14.12
N ALA A 375 -2.10 5.39 14.08
CA ALA A 375 -1.90 4.54 15.25
C ALA A 375 -1.14 3.24 14.93
N MET A 376 -0.60 2.64 15.98
CA MET A 376 -0.04 1.28 15.93
C MET A 376 -0.73 0.42 16.98
N HIS A 377 -1.12 -0.79 16.59
CA HIS A 377 -1.86 -1.72 17.42
C HIS A 377 -1.20 -3.08 17.47
N ILE A 378 -1.54 -3.84 18.51
CA ILE A 378 -1.23 -5.26 18.60
C ILE A 378 -2.53 -6.03 18.39
N ALA A 379 -2.65 -6.69 17.24
CA ALA A 379 -3.81 -7.50 16.90
C ALA A 379 -3.71 -8.88 17.55
N ARG A 380 -4.83 -9.36 18.12
CA ARG A 380 -4.95 -10.70 18.70
C ARG A 380 -6.40 -11.16 18.78
N GLN A 381 -6.58 -12.44 19.04
CA GLN A 381 -7.88 -12.93 19.52
C GLN A 381 -7.93 -12.81 21.04
N ASN A 382 -9.13 -12.59 21.56
CA ASN A 382 -9.46 -12.72 22.97
C ASN A 382 -9.34 -14.19 23.42
N ASP A 383 -9.35 -14.42 24.73
CA ASP A 383 -9.23 -15.76 25.34
C ASP A 383 -10.38 -16.71 24.92
N ASP A 384 -11.54 -16.17 24.56
CA ASP A 384 -12.70 -16.91 24.07
C ASP A 384 -12.68 -17.17 22.55
N GLY A 385 -11.63 -16.69 21.86
CA GLY A 385 -11.46 -16.83 20.42
C GLY A 385 -12.14 -15.77 19.57
N THR A 386 -12.85 -14.81 20.17
CA THR A 386 -13.40 -13.64 19.45
C THR A 386 -12.27 -12.68 19.02
N PRO A 387 -12.47 -11.89 17.95
CA PRO A 387 -11.49 -10.87 17.55
C PRO A 387 -11.53 -9.69 18.54
N ASP A 388 -10.37 -9.24 19.01
CA ASP A 388 -10.31 -8.03 19.86
C ASP A 388 -10.70 -6.77 19.08
N TYR A 389 -11.18 -5.73 19.78
CA TYR A 389 -11.73 -4.53 19.16
C TYR A 389 -10.93 -3.26 19.52
N HIS A 390 -10.49 -2.53 18.49
CA HIS A 390 -9.60 -1.37 18.58
C HIS A 390 -10.30 -0.01 18.55
N GLY A 391 -11.63 0.00 18.51
CA GLY A 391 -12.42 1.19 18.78
C GLY A 391 -13.01 1.87 17.56
N TRP A 392 -12.51 1.67 16.33
CA TRP A 392 -13.15 2.25 15.15
C TRP A 392 -14.57 1.69 14.93
N PRO A 393 -15.59 2.51 14.60
CA PRO A 393 -15.55 3.97 14.44
C PRO A 393 -15.97 4.77 15.68
N ASP A 394 -16.09 4.17 16.88
CA ASP A 394 -16.67 4.85 18.06
C ASP A 394 -15.65 5.44 19.05
N ARG A 395 -14.40 4.99 18.98
CA ARG A 395 -13.30 5.35 19.86
C ARG A 395 -12.00 5.44 19.05
N TYR A 396 -11.75 6.61 18.48
CA TYR A 396 -10.52 6.94 17.75
C TYR A 396 -10.10 8.38 18.09
N GLY A 397 -8.89 8.79 17.70
CA GLY A 397 -8.44 10.17 17.89
C GLY A 397 -7.80 10.48 19.25
N PHE A 398 -7.59 9.49 20.12
CA PHE A 398 -6.97 9.67 21.43
C PHE A 398 -5.46 9.45 21.38
N LEU A 399 -4.71 10.12 22.27
CA LEU A 399 -3.27 9.90 22.44
C LEU A 399 -3.03 8.45 22.90
N ALA A 400 -2.54 7.64 21.97
CA ALA A 400 -2.18 6.22 22.11
C ALA A 400 -3.32 5.26 22.52
N SER A 401 -4.23 4.94 21.61
CA SER A 401 -4.99 3.67 21.69
C SER A 401 -4.15 2.50 21.16
N ALA A 402 -2.94 2.30 21.67
CA ALA A 402 -2.11 1.12 21.31
C ALA A 402 -2.65 -0.21 21.88
N GLN A 403 -3.80 -0.16 22.57
CA GLN A 403 -4.44 -1.29 23.27
C GLN A 403 -5.89 -1.42 22.80
N HIS A 404 -6.38 -2.67 22.63
CA HIS A 404 -7.82 -2.96 22.43
C HIS A 404 -8.66 -2.26 23.51
N VAL A 405 -9.83 -1.75 23.14
CA VAL A 405 -10.62 -0.83 23.97
C VAL A 405 -11.69 -1.57 24.76
N PHE A 406 -12.44 -2.47 24.13
CA PHE A 406 -13.57 -3.20 24.73
C PHE A 406 -13.85 -4.51 24.02
N ASP A 407 -14.57 -5.44 24.66
CA ASP A 407 -15.30 -6.50 23.96
C ASP A 407 -16.72 -5.98 23.67
N PRO A 408 -17.17 -5.92 22.41
CA PRO A 408 -18.53 -5.50 22.09
C PRO A 408 -19.53 -6.50 22.69
N VAL A 409 -20.53 -5.97 23.41
CA VAL A 409 -21.56 -6.74 24.14
C VAL A 409 -22.73 -7.09 23.23
#